data_AF-A0A2H0AD81-F1
#
_entry.id   AF-A0A2H0AD81-F1
#
_cell.length_a   1.000
_cell.length_b   1.000
_cell.length_c   1.000
_cell.angle_alpha   90.00
_cell.angle_beta   90.00
_cell.angle_gamma   90.00
#
_symmetry.space_group_name_H-M   'P 1'
#
loop_
_entity.id
_entity.type
_entity.pdbx_description
1 polymer ?
#
loop_
_entity_poly.entity_id
_entity_poly.type
_entity_poly.pdbx_seq_one_letter_code
_entity_poly.pdbx_strand_id
1 'polypeptide(L)' 'MNATTKKALIGSKVTIRETEKAVAEISRVSIVGLGLTSALIGLWSMACLIGGMVESGGPLALIKNWYGAVIGV' A
#
# COMPACT_ATOMS: atom_id res chain seq x y z
N MET A 1 -35.25 -34.10 10.80
CA MET A 1 -34.31 -32.96 10.74
C MET A 1 -34.77 -31.89 11.72
N ASN A 2 -33.99 -31.64 12.77
CA ASN A 2 -34.43 -30.89 13.95
C ASN A 2 -34.15 -29.37 13.81
N ALA A 3 -34.98 -28.54 14.44
CA ALA A 3 -34.96 -27.08 14.34
C ALA A 3 -33.63 -26.46 14.85
N THR A 4 -32.97 -27.15 15.77
CA THR A 4 -31.67 -26.77 16.35
C THR A 4 -30.54 -26.76 15.32
N THR A 5 -30.51 -27.74 14.41
CA THR A 5 -29.51 -27.81 13.33
C THR A 5 -29.68 -26.68 12.33
N LYS A 6 -30.93 -26.26 12.05
CA LYS A 6 -31.21 -25.14 11.13
C LYS A 6 -30.70 -23.82 11.72
N LYS A 7 -30.89 -23.55 13.01
CA LYS A 7 -30.40 -22.32 13.64
C LYS A 7 -28.86 -22.22 13.65
N ALA A 8 -28.16 -23.33 13.90
CA ALA A 8 -26.70 -23.35 13.85
C ALA A 8 -26.16 -23.05 12.44
N LEU A 9 -26.78 -23.65 11.41
CA LEU A 9 -26.43 -23.40 10.01
C LEU A 9 -26.76 -21.97 9.57
N ILE A 10 -27.89 -21.41 10.01
CA ILE A 10 -28.27 -20.02 9.72
C ILE A 10 -27.31 -19.05 10.42
N GLY A 11 -26.94 -19.30 11.68
CA GLY A 11 -25.97 -18.48 12.42
C GLY A 11 -24.60 -18.44 11.74
N SER A 12 -24.06 -19.60 11.37
CA SER A 12 -22.80 -19.66 10.60
C SER A 12 -22.90 -18.93 9.26
N LYS A 13 -24.02 -19.08 8.54
CA LYS A 13 -24.21 -18.44 7.22
C LYS A 13 -24.31 -16.91 7.32
N VAL A 14 -24.83 -16.38 8.42
CA VAL A 14 -24.88 -14.94 8.68
C VAL A 14 -23.49 -14.40 9.00
N THR A 15 -22.72 -15.08 9.86
CA THR A 15 -21.35 -14.65 10.19
C THR A 15 -20.44 -14.63 8.96
N ILE A 16 -20.47 -15.67 8.13
CA ILE A 16 -19.64 -15.74 6.92
C ILE A 16 -20.02 -14.63 5.92
N ARG A 17 -21.32 -14.34 5.75
CA ARG A 17 -21.77 -13.26 4.85
C ARG A 17 -21.36 -11.86 5.31
N GLU A 18 -21.37 -11.62 6.62
CA GLU A 18 -20.89 -10.37 7.20
C GLU A 18 -19.37 -10.23 7.03
N THR A 19 -18.61 -11.30 7.25
CA THR A 19 -17.16 -11.32 6.99
C THR A 19 -16.85 -11.13 5.50
N GLU A 20 -17.57 -11.78 4.59
CA GLU A 20 -17.39 -11.60 3.14
C GLU A 20 -17.64 -10.15 2.70
N LYS A 21 -18.68 -9.50 3.24
CA LYS A 21 -18.95 -8.07 2.99
C LYS A 21 -17.85 -7.17 3.53
N ALA A 22 -17.41 -7.42 4.77
CA ALA A 22 -16.32 -6.64 5.38
C ALA A 22 -15.02 -6.77 4.57
N VAL A 23 -14.66 -7.99 4.14
CA VAL A 23 -13.47 -8.25 3.32
C VAL A 23 -13.59 -7.61 1.93
N ALA A 24 -14.78 -7.62 1.32
CA ALA A 24 -15.03 -6.96 0.04
C ALA A 24 -14.93 -5.43 0.13
N GLU A 25 -15.39 -4.84 1.24
CA GLU A 25 -15.33 -3.39 1.48
C GLU A 25 -13.91 -2.93 1.80
N ILE A 26 -13.19 -3.69 2.63
CA ILE A 26 -11.76 -3.48 2.94
C ILE A 26 -10.91 -3.55 1.66
N SER A 27 -11.19 -4.51 0.77
CA SER A 27 -10.46 -4.66 -0.50
C SER A 27 -10.64 -3.46 -1.43
N ARG A 28 -11.84 -2.86 -1.46
CA ARG A 28 -12.11 -1.67 -2.28
C ARG A 28 -11.43 -0.43 -1.74
N VAL A 29 -11.46 -0.23 -0.41
CA VAL A 29 -10.83 0.92 0.24
C VAL A 29 -9.31 0.87 0.09
N SER A 30 -8.71 -0.31 0.19
CA SER A 30 -7.26 -0.47 0.05
C SER A 30 -6.78 -0.26 -1.38
N ILE A 31 -7.50 -0.71 -2.41
CA ILE A 31 -7.15 -0.43 -3.82
C ILE A 31 -7.15 1.08 -4.11
N VAL A 32 -8.16 1.81 -3.62
CA VAL A 32 -8.25 3.27 -3.81
C VAL A 32 -7.18 3.99 -2.97
N GLY A 33 -6.95 3.55 -1.73
CA GLY A 33 -5.94 4.12 -0.84
C GLY A 33 -4.51 3.94 -1.36
N LEU A 34 -4.18 2.76 -1.90
CA LEU A 34 -2.88 2.49 -2.53
C LEU A 34 -2.70 3.33 -3.80
N GLY A 35 -3.76 3.55 -4.57
CA GLY A 35 -3.73 4.44 -5.74
C GLY A 35 -3.35 5.87 -5.40
N LEU A 36 -4.00 6.47 -4.39
CA LEU A 36 -3.71 7.84 -3.98
C LEU A 36 -2.34 8.00 -3.31
N THR A 37 -1.99 7.07 -2.42
CA THR A 37 -0.70 7.10 -1.72
C THR A 37 0.47 6.88 -2.69
N SER A 38 0.36 5.95 -3.63
CA SER A 38 1.40 5.73 -4.65
C SER A 38 1.61 6.93 -5.57
N ALA A 39 0.55 7.63 -5.96
CA ALA A 39 0.65 8.85 -6.74
C ALA A 39 1.34 9.99 -5.97
N LEU A 40 0.98 10.17 -4.70
CA LEU A 40 1.59 11.17 -3.83
C LEU A 40 3.08 10.87 -3.59
N ILE A 41 3.41 9.60 -3.33
CA ILE A 41 4.79 9.13 -3.15
C ILE A 41 5.58 9.30 -4.45
N GLY A 42 5.03 8.93 -5.60
CA GLY A 42 5.70 9.10 -6.89
C GLY A 42 6.02 10.57 -7.20
N LEU A 43 5.06 11.46 -6.97
CA LEU A 43 5.25 12.91 -7.16
C LEU A 43 6.29 13.47 -6.18
N TRP A 44 6.26 13.02 -4.92
CA TRP A 44 7.21 13.46 -3.89
C TRP A 44 8.62 12.92 -4.13
N SER A 45 8.76 11.66 -4.53
CA SER A 45 10.04 11.05 -4.90
C SER A 45 10.69 11.77 -6.08
N MET A 46 9.90 12.23 -7.06
CA MET A 46 10.41 13.04 -8.16
C MET A 46 10.93 14.40 -7.67
N ALA A 47 10.22 15.06 -6.75
CA ALA A 47 10.71 16.30 -6.14
C ALA A 47 12.04 16.11 -5.39
N CYS A 48 12.17 15.02 -4.62
CA CYS A 48 13.42 14.68 -3.94
C CYS A 48 14.56 14.33 -4.92
N LEU A 49 14.26 13.60 -6.00
CA LEU A 49 15.23 13.30 -7.05
C LEU A 49 15.72 14.56 -7.73
N ILE A 50 14.81 15.47 -8.10
CA ILE A 50 15.15 16.73 -8.75
C ILE A 50 15.93 17.63 -7.79
N GLY A 51 15.51 17.75 -6.52
CA GLY A 51 16.25 18.49 -5.50
C GLY A 51 17.67 17.97 -5.30
N GLY A 52 17.82 16.65 -5.17
CA GLY A 52 19.14 16.02 -5.06
C GLY A 52 19.98 16.19 -6.33
N MET A 53 19.39 16.09 -7.52
CA MET A 53 20.11 16.28 -8.80
C MET A 53 20.63 17.71 -8.95
N VAL A 54 19.83 18.70 -8.56
CA VAL A 54 20.21 20.13 -8.59
C VAL A 54 21.32 20.39 -7.58
N GLU A 55 21.23 19.84 -6.38
CA GLU A 55 22.23 20.01 -5.33
C GLU A 55 23.55 19.30 -5.64
N SER A 56 23.50 18.16 -6.32
CA SER A 56 24.69 17.35 -6.67
C SER A 56 25.40 17.81 -7.94
N GLY A 57 24.84 18.77 -8.69
CA GLY A 57 25.39 19.21 -9.99
C GLY A 57 25.16 18.22 -11.14
N GLY A 58 24.18 17.31 -11.01
CA GLY A 58 23.77 16.38 -12.06
C GLY A 58 23.41 14.96 -11.58
N PRO A 59 22.76 14.14 -12.44
CA PRO A 59 22.25 12.81 -12.06
C PRO A 59 23.36 11.80 -11.71
N LEU A 60 24.46 11.85 -12.47
CA LEU A 60 25.61 10.97 -12.29
C LEU A 60 26.37 11.27 -11.00
N ALA A 61 26.45 12.54 -10.59
CA ALA A 61 27.08 12.96 -9.36
C ALA A 61 26.27 12.54 -8.12
N LEU A 62 24.93 12.57 -8.21
CA LEU A 62 24.04 12.05 -7.16
C LEU A 62 24.31 10.57 -6.86
N ILE A 63 24.38 9.73 -7.90
CA ILE A 63 24.62 8.29 -7.76
C ILE A 63 26.03 8.04 -7.21
N LYS A 64 27.03 8.82 -7.65
CA LYS A 64 28.41 8.71 -7.18
C LYS A 64 28.54 9.08 -5.70
N ASN A 65 27.91 10.17 -5.27
CA ASN A 65 27.90 10.61 -3.87
C ASN A 65 27.09 9.68 -2.97
N TRP A 66 25.95 9.16 -3.45
CA TRP A 66 25.16 8.17 -2.71
C TRP A 66 25.94 6.87 -2.53
N TYR A 67 26.54 6.36 -3.61
CA TYR A 67 27.35 5.15 -3.51
C TYR A 67 28.52 5.40 -2.56
N GLY A 68 29.25 6.52 -2.72
CA GLY A 68 30.33 6.93 -1.80
C GLY A 68 29.89 6.96 -0.34
N ALA A 69 28.74 7.57 -0.04
CA ALA A 69 28.18 7.60 1.31
C ALA A 69 27.80 6.21 1.85
N VAL A 70 27.32 5.29 0.99
CA VAL A 70 26.95 3.92 1.38
C VAL A 70 28.16 3.03 1.64
N ILE A 71 29.23 3.17 0.85
CA ILE A 71 30.50 2.46 1.08
C ILE A 71 31.45 3.21 2.03
N GLY A 72 31.06 4.41 2.50
CA GLY A 72 31.78 5.18 3.53
C GLY A 72 33.08 5.82 3.05
N VAL A 73 33.14 6.24 1.78
CA VAL A 73 34.32 6.89 1.17
C VAL A 73 34.09 8.38 0.93
#